data_AF-A0A935XH45-F1
#
_entry.id   AF-A0A935XH45-F1
#
_cell.length_a   1.000
_cell.length_b   1.000
_cell.length_c   1.000
_cell.angle_alpha   90.00
_cell.angle_beta   90.00
_cell.angle_gamma   90.00
#
_symmetry.space_group_name_H-M   'P 1'
#
loop_
_entity.id
_entity.type
_entity.pdbx_description
1 polymer ?
#
loop_
_entity_poly.entity_id
_entity_poly.type
_entity_poly.pdbx_seq_one_letter_code
_entity_poly.pdbx_strand_id
1 'polypeptide(L)'
;MDGELLVTLAPTFRHQRAALRLAQLLAPYSDRLGIECVVAPPTSPSPRTVVEPDLFGHPADRREAGVAFRGGGDACAPPSTSSPPPRAPTAT
;
A
#
# COMPACT_ATOMS: atom_id res chain seq x y z
N MET A 1 18.33 5.53 2.05
CA MET A 1 17.86 4.48 2.97
C MET A 1 18.88 4.34 4.08
N ASP A 2 18.48 3.91 5.28
CA ASP A 2 19.40 3.66 6.41
C ASP A 2 20.31 4.84 6.79
N GLY A 3 19.79 6.07 6.67
CA GLY A 3 20.54 7.29 6.94
C GLY A 3 21.46 7.76 5.81
N GLU A 4 21.51 7.02 4.70
CA GLU A 4 22.22 7.42 3.48
C GLU A 4 21.26 8.02 2.44
N LEU A 5 21.71 9.09 1.78
CA LEU A 5 21.03 9.66 0.63
C LEU A 5 21.53 8.97 -0.65
N LEU A 6 20.63 8.24 -1.29
CA LEU A 6 20.87 7.63 -2.59
C LEU A 6 20.17 8.46 -3.66
N VAL A 7 20.90 8.85 -4.71
CA VAL A 7 20.34 9.58 -5.84
C VAL A 7 20.00 8.59 -6.94
N THR A 8 18.73 8.55 -7.35
CA THR A 8 18.27 7.78 -8.50
C THR A 8 18.49 8.56 -9.79
N LEU A 9 18.86 7.85 -10.86
CA LEU A 9 18.98 8.46 -12.18
C LEU A 9 17.60 8.88 -12.70
N ALA A 10 17.58 9.88 -13.59
CA ALA A 10 16.36 10.26 -14.28
C ALA A 10 15.76 9.07 -15.06
N PRO A 11 14.45 8.83 -14.97
CA PRO A 11 13.82 7.71 -15.64
C PRO A 11 13.83 7.90 -17.16
N THR A 12 14.04 6.81 -17.88
CA THR A 12 13.92 6.81 -19.34
C THR A 12 12.46 6.72 -19.78
N PHE A 13 12.16 7.08 -21.03
CA PHE A 13 10.83 6.84 -21.62
C PHE A 13 10.41 5.36 -21.57
N ARG A 14 11.36 4.43 -21.71
CA ARG A 14 11.08 2.99 -21.62
C ARG A 14 10.59 2.62 -20.22
N HIS A 15 11.20 3.21 -19.19
CA HIS A 15 10.81 3.01 -17.79
C HIS A 15 9.39 3.53 -17.52
N GLN A 16 9.12 4.78 -17.90
CA GLN A 16 7.78 5.37 -17.70
C GLN A 16 6.68 4.58 -18.43
N ARG A 17 6.95 4.14 -19.66
CA ARG A 17 6.00 3.32 -20.42
C ARG A 17 5.75 1.97 -19.77
N ALA A 18 6.78 1.35 -19.19
CA ALA A 18 6.64 0.09 -18.46
C ALA A 18 5.80 0.27 -17.19
N ALA A 19 6.08 1.31 -16.40
CA ALA A 19 5.33 1.63 -15.19
C ALA A 19 3.84 1.90 -15.51
N LEU A 20 3.56 2.72 -16.52
CA LEU A 20 2.18 2.98 -16.97
C LEU A 20 1.48 1.69 -17.43
N ARG A 21 2.17 0.86 -18.21
CA ARG A 21 1.59 -0.39 -18.70
C ARG A 21 1.28 -1.35 -17.55
N LEU A 22 2.15 -1.41 -16.55
CA LEU A 22 1.93 -2.20 -15.35
C LEU A 22 0.73 -1.68 -14.56
N ALA A 23 0.60 -0.35 -14.37
CA ALA A 23 -0.57 0.24 -13.71
C ALA A 23 -1.88 -0.14 -14.42
N GLN A 24 -1.91 -0.05 -15.75
CA GLN A 24 -3.08 -0.45 -16.55
C GLN A 24 -3.43 -1.93 -16.42
N LEU A 25 -2.42 -2.80 -16.35
CA LEU A 25 -2.63 -4.25 -16.18
C LEU A 25 -3.16 -4.60 -14.78
N LEU A 26 -2.76 -3.83 -13.76
CA LEU A 26 -3.18 -4.03 -12.39
C LEU A 26 -4.57 -3.45 -12.08
N ALA A 27 -5.00 -2.42 -12.82
CA ALA A 27 -6.29 -1.74 -12.63
C ALA A 27 -7.50 -2.68 -12.36
N PRO A 28 -7.81 -3.70 -13.19
CA PRO A 28 -8.97 -4.56 -12.94
C PRO A 28 -8.83 -5.42 -11.68
N TYR A 29 -7.61 -5.64 -11.18
CA TYR A 29 -7.38 -6.35 -9.91
C TYR A 29 -7.48 -5.39 -8.73
N SER A 30 -6.87 -4.21 -8.84
CA SER A 30 -6.90 -3.20 -7.79
C SER A 30 -8.34 -2.75 -7.51
N ASP A 31 -9.14 -2.54 -8.56
CA ASP A 31 -10.55 -2.16 -8.44
C ASP A 31 -11.37 -3.23 -7.69
N ARG A 32 -11.15 -4.52 -8.01
CA ARG A 32 -11.85 -5.64 -7.35
C ARG A 32 -11.46 -5.81 -5.89
N LEU A 33 -10.23 -5.42 -5.53
CA LEU A 33 -9.70 -5.54 -4.17
C LEU A 33 -9.90 -4.26 -3.34
N GLY A 34 -10.50 -3.20 -3.92
CA GLY A 34 -10.63 -1.91 -3.24
C GLY A 34 -9.27 -1.25 -2.97
N ILE A 35 -8.29 -1.46 -3.86
CA ILE A 35 -6.97 -0.85 -3.81
C ILE A 35 -6.90 0.23 -4.89
N GLU A 36 -6.46 1.42 -4.52
CA GLU A 36 -6.10 2.49 -5.44
C GLU A 36 -4.61 2.39 -5.77
N CYS A 37 -4.28 2.21 -7.05
CA CYS A 37 -2.90 2.16 -7.54
C CYS A 37 -2.57 3.46 -8.30
N VAL A 38 -1.54 4.16 -7.84
CA VAL A 38 -1.06 5.42 -8.44
C VAL A 38 0.38 5.29 -8.93
N VAL A 39 0.71 5.97 -10.03
CA VAL A 39 2.11 6.18 -10.44
C VAL A 39 2.71 7.17 -9.47
N ALA A 40 3.71 6.72 -8.72
CA ALA A 40 3.79 7.16 -7.33
C ALA A 40 4.56 8.47 -7.11
N PRO A 41 4.08 9.30 -6.17
CA PRO A 41 4.88 10.31 -5.48
C PRO A 41 5.78 9.68 -4.40
N PRO A 42 6.72 10.45 -3.81
CA PRO A 42 7.56 9.97 -2.71
C PRO A 42 6.74 9.48 -1.51
N THR A 43 7.16 8.38 -0.88
CA THR A 43 6.50 7.80 0.31
C THR A 43 7.50 7.56 1.44
N SER A 44 7.03 7.66 2.69
CA SER A 44 7.86 7.56 3.89
C SER A 44 7.45 6.33 4.72
N PRO A 45 8.12 5.18 4.53
CA PRO A 45 7.85 3.96 5.30
C PRO A 45 8.27 4.02 6.77
N SER A 46 9.11 5.00 7.13
CA SER A 46 9.50 5.26 8.51
C SER A 46 10.03 6.69 8.64
N PRO A 47 10.10 7.27 9.84
CA PRO A 47 10.60 8.64 10.03
C PRO A 47 12.01 8.90 9.47
N ARG A 48 12.81 7.85 9.23
CA ARG A 48 14.18 7.93 8.73
C ARG A 48 14.36 7.36 7.32
N THR A 49 13.27 7.01 6.64
CA THR A 49 13.33 6.38 5.32
C THR A 49 12.29 7.00 4.42
N VAL A 50 12.74 7.55 3.31
CA VAL A 50 11.90 7.99 2.19
C VAL A 50 12.29 7.15 0.98
N VAL A 51 11.28 6.67 0.25
CA VAL A 51 11.44 5.89 -0.97
C VAL A 51 10.54 6.45 -2.06
N GLU A 52 10.99 6.36 -3.30
CA GLU A 52 10.24 6.80 -4.48
C GLU A 52 9.95 5.57 -5.34
N PRO A 53 8.84 4.85 -5.08
CA PRO A 53 8.46 3.71 -5.91
C PRO A 53 7.94 4.17 -7.27
N ASP A 54 7.90 3.28 -8.25
CA ASP A 54 7.29 3.61 -9.55
C ASP A 54 5.76 3.55 -9.50
N LEU A 55 5.24 2.62 -8.70
CA LEU A 55 3.81 2.42 -8.46
C LEU A 55 3.57 2.25 -6.96
N PHE A 56 2.50 2.85 -6.45
CA PHE A 56 2.10 2.77 -5.06
C PHE A 56 0.63 2.38 -4.97
N GLY A 57 0.35 1.32 -4.21
CA GLY A 57 -1.01 0.85 -3.95
C GLY A 57 -1.42 1.18 -2.52
N HIS A 58 -2.62 1.71 -2.33
CA HIS A 58 -3.20 1.90 -1.00
C HIS A 58 -4.69 1.51 -0.98
N PRO A 59 -5.25 1.14 0.19
CA PRO A 59 -6.69 0.93 0.31
C PRO A 59 -7.47 2.19 -0.10
N ALA A 60 -8.53 2.01 -0.90
CA ALA A 60 -9.35 3.11 -1.42
C ALA A 60 -10.23 3.77 -0.34
N ASP A 61 -10.46 3.10 0.79
CA ASP A 61 -11.26 3.54 1.92
C ASP A 61 -10.52 4.49 2.89
N ARG A 62 -9.18 4.58 2.79
CA ARG A 62 -8.34 5.39 3.69
C ARG A 62 -8.14 6.85 3.25
N ARG A 63 -9.12 7.48 2.61
CA ARG A 63 -8.97 8.82 2.02
C ARG A 63 -8.68 9.98 3.02
N GLU A 64 -8.69 9.76 4.34
CA GLU A 64 -8.50 10.83 5.33
C GLU A 64 -7.30 10.71 6.28
N ALA A 65 -6.55 9.61 6.30
CA ALA A 65 -5.45 9.45 7.25
C ALA A 65 -4.09 9.53 6.54
N GLY A 66 -3.29 10.55 6.86
CA GLY A 66 -1.91 10.71 6.38
C GLY A 66 -1.17 9.37 6.36
N VAL A 67 -0.80 8.94 5.16
CA VAL A 67 -0.39 7.55 4.90
C VAL A 67 1.03 7.33 5.41
N ALA A 68 1.15 6.88 6.65
CA ALA A 68 2.35 6.23 7.14
C ALA A 68 2.34 4.79 6.60
N PHE A 69 3.17 4.49 5.61
CA PHE A 69 3.42 3.12 5.20
C PHE A 69 4.15 2.44 6.36
N ARG A 70 3.52 1.46 7.02
CA ARG A 70 4.25 0.64 7.99
C ARG A 70 5.09 -0.36 7.20
N GLY A 71 6.41 -0.17 7.20
CA GLY A 71 7.37 -1.12 6.63
C GLY A 71 7.02 -2.54 7.05
N GLY A 72 6.76 -3.41 6.07
CA GLY A 72 6.33 -4.79 6.28
C GLY A 72 7.43 -5.63 6.90
N GLY A 73 7.49 -5.64 8.23
CA GLY A 73 8.12 -6.70 9.03
C GLY A 73 7.12 -7.75 9.49
N ASP A 74 5.83 -7.40 9.55
CA ASP A 74 4.76 -8.33 9.89
C ASP A 74 4.04 -8.76 8.61
N ALA A 75 4.47 -9.90 8.07
CA ALA A 75 3.77 -10.57 7.00
C ALA A 75 2.28 -10.71 7.35
N CYS A 76 1.42 -10.16 6.48
CA CYS A 76 0.08 -10.65 6.17
C CYS A 76 -0.56 -11.52 7.27
N ALA A 77 -0.85 -10.95 8.44
CA ALA A 77 -1.77 -11.60 9.35
C ALA A 77 -3.16 -11.45 8.73
N PRO A 78 -3.90 -12.55 8.44
CA PRO A 78 -5.25 -12.44 7.95
C PRO A 78 -6.09 -11.64 8.96
N PRO A 79 -7.11 -10.89 8.52
CA PRO A 79 -7.97 -10.15 9.44
C PRO A 79 -8.56 -11.13 10.46
N SER A 80 -8.20 -10.94 11.73
CA SER A 80 -8.76 -11.71 12.83
C SER A 80 -10.26 -11.46 12.86
N THR A 81 -11.06 -12.40 12.34
CA THR A 81 -12.51 -12.39 12.48
C THR A 81 -12.86 -12.76 13.91
N SER A 82 -12.64 -11.84 14.86
CA SER A 82 -13.19 -11.99 16.20
C SER A 82 -14.66 -11.59 16.16
N SER A 83 -15.48 -12.48 15.62
CA SER A 83 -16.91 -12.43 15.90
C SER A 83 -17.08 -12.79 17.38
N PRO A 84 -17.69 -11.94 18.23
CA PRO A 84 -17.92 -12.29 19.62
C PRO A 84 -18.83 -13.53 19.69
N PRO A 85 -18.59 -14.45 20.65
CA PRO A 85 -19.44 -15.63 20.79
C PRO A 85 -20.89 -15.22 21.08
N PRO A 86 -21.89 -15.96 20.58
CA PRO A 86 -23.29 -15.67 20.85
C PRO A 86 -23.55 -15.74 22.37
N ARG A 87 -24.22 -14.73 22.92
CA ARG A 87 -24.62 -14.71 24.33
C ARG A 87 -25.57 -15.88 24.58
N ALA A 88 -25.26 -16.70 25.59
CA ALA A 88 -26.13 -17.77 26.03
C ALA A 88 -27.50 -17.21 26.48
N PRO A 89 -28.61 -17.89 26.17
CA PRO A 89 -29.93 -17.45 26.60
C PRO A 89 -30.07 -17.57 28.12
N THR A 90 -30.49 -16.47 28.75
CA THR A 90 -30.81 -16.43 30.18
C THR A 90 -32.09 -17.25 30.42
N ALA A 91 -31.99 -18.36 31.15
CA ALA A 91 -33.17 -19.10 31.62
C ALA A 91 -33.89 -18.26 32.70
N THR A 92 -35.22 -18.19 32.59
CA THR A 92 -36.12 -17.50 33.52
C THR A 92 -36.54 -18.44 34.65
#